data_AF-A0A2H6MU80-F1
#
_entry.id   AF-A0A2H6MU80-F1
#
_cell.length_a   1.000
_cell.length_b   1.000
_cell.length_c   1.000
_cell.angle_alpha   90.00
_cell.angle_beta   90.00
_cell.angle_gamma   90.00
#
_symmetry.space_group_name_H-M   'P 1'
#
loop_
_entity.id
_entity.type
_entity.pdbx_description
1 polymer ?
#
loop_
_entity_poly.entity_id
_entity_poly.type
_entity_poly.pdbx_seq_one_letter_code
_entity_poly.pdbx_strand_id
1 'polypeptide(L)'
;DGDSDAEDDEWPELGAARAMEKEEYCEEMTVNSDDEKAIEMFMSKNPPVRHTLADIIMEKLTEKQTEVETVMSEISGRPMPQLNPRVLEVYKGVKEVLSKYRSGKLPKAFKIVPALSNWEQILYITEPETWTAAAMYQATRIFSSNLKERMAQRFYNLVLLPRIRDDIAEYKRLNFHLYMALKKALFKPGAWFKGILIPLCESGTCTLREAIIVGSILTKCSIPVLHSGAAML
;
A
#
# COMPACT_ATOMS: atom_id res chain seq x y z
N ASP A 1 -31.05 -8.83 -21.86
CA ASP A 1 -30.30 -7.67 -22.36
C ASP A 1 -30.42 -6.52 -21.39
N GLY A 2 -29.31 -6.17 -20.75
CA GLY A 2 -29.26 -5.18 -19.68
C GLY A 2 -27.92 -5.24 -18.96
N ASP A 3 -26.83 -5.23 -19.72
CA ASP A 3 -25.48 -5.04 -19.21
C ASP A 3 -25.29 -3.52 -19.05
N SER A 4 -25.58 -3.01 -17.85
CA SER A 4 -25.26 -1.63 -17.51
C SER A 4 -23.78 -1.59 -17.15
N ASP A 5 -22.94 -1.37 -18.16
CA ASP A 5 -21.57 -0.89 -18.01
C ASP A 5 -21.62 0.34 -17.10
N ALA A 6 -21.23 0.15 -15.85
CA ALA A 6 -20.99 1.25 -14.92
C ALA A 6 -19.81 2.03 -15.49
N GLU A 7 -20.10 3.22 -15.99
CA GLU A 7 -19.14 4.20 -16.48
C GLU A 7 -18.00 4.31 -15.46
N ASP A 8 -16.83 3.77 -15.85
CA ASP A 8 -15.56 4.02 -15.18
C ASP A 8 -15.40 5.54 -15.13
N ASP A 9 -15.52 6.16 -13.96
CA ASP A 9 -15.07 7.53 -13.71
C ASP A 9 -13.66 7.66 -14.32
N GLU A 10 -13.59 8.33 -15.47
CA GLU A 10 -12.50 8.24 -16.43
C GLU A 10 -11.30 9.05 -15.91
N TRP A 11 -10.56 8.43 -14.98
CA TRP A 11 -9.25 8.93 -14.59
C TRP A 11 -8.35 8.91 -15.83
N PRO A 12 -7.65 10.02 -16.14
CA PRO A 12 -6.86 10.12 -17.35
C PRO A 12 -5.92 8.92 -17.49
N GLU A 13 -5.81 8.40 -18.72
CA GLU A 13 -4.83 7.36 -19.01
C GLU A 13 -3.43 7.80 -18.54
N LEU A 14 -2.57 6.83 -18.20
CA LEU A 14 -1.20 7.06 -17.69
C LEU A 14 -0.39 8.07 -18.51
N GLY A 15 -0.67 8.19 -19.82
CA GLY A 15 -0.04 9.18 -20.70
C GLY A 15 -0.50 10.62 -20.46
N ALA A 16 -1.78 10.83 -20.14
CA ALA A 16 -2.37 12.15 -19.89
C ALA A 16 -2.00 12.68 -18.49
N ALA A 17 -2.00 11.82 -17.46
CA ALA A 17 -1.51 12.19 -16.12
C ALA A 17 -0.02 12.59 -16.15
N ARG A 18 0.79 11.87 -16.95
CA ARG A 18 2.20 12.18 -17.16
C ARG A 18 2.45 13.53 -17.83
N ALA A 19 1.51 14.03 -18.64
CA ALA A 19 1.63 15.33 -19.31
C ALA A 19 1.23 16.49 -18.38
N MET A 20 0.15 16.33 -17.60
CA MET A 20 -0.31 17.36 -16.66
C MET A 20 0.63 17.58 -15.46
N GLU A 21 1.44 16.59 -15.07
CA GLU A 21 2.30 16.70 -13.87
C GLU A 21 3.80 16.81 -14.18
N LYS A 22 4.19 16.78 -15.46
CA LYS A 22 5.61 16.96 -15.86
C LYS A 22 6.13 18.37 -15.56
N GLU A 23 5.24 19.35 -15.43
CA GLU A 23 5.59 20.74 -15.07
C GLU A 23 5.82 20.94 -13.56
N GLU A 24 5.50 19.96 -12.70
CA GLU A 24 5.45 20.17 -11.24
C GLU A 24 6.30 19.16 -10.43
N TYR A 25 7.27 18.51 -11.07
CA TYR A 25 8.07 17.45 -10.45
C TYR A 25 9.42 17.94 -9.90
N CYS A 26 9.51 17.91 -8.57
CA CYS A 26 10.69 17.86 -7.70
C CYS A 26 11.92 18.65 -8.15
N GLU A 27 11.97 19.91 -7.73
CA GLU A 27 13.26 20.56 -7.47
C GLU A 27 14.14 19.68 -6.58
N GLU A 28 15.44 19.71 -6.83
CA GLU A 28 16.45 19.03 -6.01
C GLU A 28 16.42 19.63 -4.60
N MET A 29 15.73 18.95 -3.67
CA MET A 29 15.54 19.48 -2.31
C MET A 29 16.83 19.37 -1.50
N THR A 30 17.39 20.53 -1.13
CA THR A 30 18.51 20.64 -0.21
C THR A 30 18.03 20.42 1.22
N VAL A 31 18.57 19.40 1.88
CA VAL A 31 18.30 19.09 3.30
C VAL A 31 19.13 20.02 4.18
N ASN A 32 18.49 20.77 5.09
CA ASN A 32 19.18 21.60 6.10
C ASN A 32 19.32 20.84 7.43
N SER A 33 20.45 21.04 8.12
CA SER A 33 20.76 20.42 9.42
C SER A 33 19.76 20.77 10.51
N ASP A 34 19.13 21.94 10.46
CA ASP A 34 18.15 22.35 11.46
C ASP A 34 16.82 21.58 11.32
N ASP A 35 16.42 21.23 10.10
CA ASP A 35 15.22 20.42 9.84
C ASP A 35 15.40 18.96 10.32
N GLU A 36 16.61 18.42 10.21
CA GLU A 36 16.94 17.09 10.73
C GLU A 36 16.79 17.02 12.25
N LYS A 37 17.30 18.03 12.97
CA LYS A 37 17.16 18.13 14.43
C LYS A 37 15.71 18.28 14.86
N ALA A 38 14.93 19.08 14.13
CA ALA A 38 13.51 19.27 14.42
C ALA A 38 12.75 17.94 14.30
N ILE A 39 13.02 17.16 13.25
CA ILE A 39 12.41 15.83 13.08
C ILE A 39 12.83 14.88 14.20
N GLU A 40 14.11 14.86 14.57
CA GLU A 40 14.59 13.97 15.63
C GLU A 40 13.90 14.24 16.99
N MET A 41 13.55 15.50 17.28
CA MET A 41 12.81 15.86 18.48
C MET A 41 11.37 15.32 18.52
N PHE A 42 10.74 15.10 17.37
CA PHE A 42 9.36 14.58 17.27
C PHE A 42 9.28 13.05 17.21
N MET A 43 10.40 12.35 16.95
CA MET A 43 10.40 10.89 16.81
C MET A 43 10.39 10.18 18.18
N SER A 44 9.62 9.09 18.28
CA SER A 44 9.57 8.27 19.49
C SER A 44 10.87 7.50 19.71
N LYS A 45 11.45 7.60 20.92
CA LYS A 45 12.71 6.91 21.28
C LYS A 45 12.59 5.39 21.38
N ASN A 46 11.37 4.86 21.58
CA ASN A 46 11.09 3.42 21.67
C ASN A 46 9.95 3.05 20.69
N PRO A 47 10.26 2.87 19.39
CA PRO A 47 9.24 2.55 18.39
C PRO A 47 8.77 1.09 18.50
N PRO A 48 7.48 0.80 18.22
CA PRO A 48 6.99 -0.57 18.15
C PRO A 48 7.61 -1.34 16.96
N VAL A 49 7.87 -2.64 17.16
CA VAL A 49 8.38 -3.53 16.10
C VAL A 49 7.29 -3.73 15.04
N ARG A 50 7.64 -3.55 13.76
CA ARG A 50 6.72 -3.76 12.63
C ARG A 50 6.84 -5.18 12.10
N HIS A 51 5.70 -5.83 11.86
CA HIS A 51 5.62 -7.15 11.22
C HIS A 51 5.28 -7.01 9.74
N THR A 52 5.93 -7.80 8.88
CA THR A 52 5.62 -7.85 7.44
C THR A 52 4.37 -8.70 7.18
N LEU A 53 3.80 -8.62 5.97
CA LEU A 53 2.70 -9.50 5.57
C LEU A 53 3.10 -10.98 5.69
N ALA A 54 4.34 -11.31 5.34
CA ALA A 54 4.90 -12.65 5.45
C ALA A 54 4.94 -13.12 6.91
N ASP A 55 5.44 -12.26 7.81
CA ASP A 55 5.54 -12.56 9.25
C ASP A 55 4.15 -12.83 9.84
N ILE A 56 3.17 -11.98 9.54
CA ILE A 56 1.80 -12.14 10.03
C ILE A 56 1.17 -13.45 9.53
N ILE A 57 1.42 -13.81 8.27
CA ILE A 57 0.91 -15.07 7.71
C ILE A 57 1.58 -16.27 8.37
N MET A 58 2.91 -16.24 8.52
CA MET A 58 3.68 -17.33 9.12
C MET A 58 3.36 -17.52 10.62
N GLU A 59 3.25 -16.44 11.38
CA GLU A 59 2.87 -16.47 12.80
C GLU A 59 1.47 -17.06 12.99
N LYS A 60 0.50 -16.68 12.15
CA LYS A 60 -0.85 -17.26 12.18
C LYS A 60 -0.88 -18.73 11.74
N LEU A 61 0.13 -19.20 11.01
CA LEU A 61 0.28 -20.62 10.68
C LEU A 61 0.88 -21.40 11.86
N THR A 62 1.90 -20.86 12.53
CA THR A 62 2.58 -21.53 13.65
C THR A 62 1.74 -21.56 14.92
N GLU A 63 1.08 -20.46 15.29
CA GLU A 63 0.15 -20.39 16.44
C GLU A 63 -0.90 -21.52 16.36
N LYS A 64 -1.45 -21.73 15.17
CA LYS A 64 -2.44 -22.77 14.89
C LYS A 64 -1.86 -24.19 14.85
N GLN A 65 -0.57 -24.38 14.58
CA GLN A 65 0.06 -25.71 14.68
C GLN A 65 0.33 -26.10 16.13
N THR A 66 0.69 -25.14 16.98
CA THR A 66 0.89 -25.35 18.42
C THR A 66 -0.42 -25.50 19.21
N GLU A 67 -1.53 -24.89 18.76
CA GLU A 67 -2.86 -25.09 19.37
C GLU A 67 -3.53 -26.42 18.98
N VAL A 68 -2.99 -27.18 18.01
CA VAL A 68 -3.58 -28.46 17.58
C VAL A 68 -3.37 -29.62 18.57
N GLU A 69 -2.66 -29.41 19.69
CA GLU A 69 -2.68 -30.36 20.83
C GLU A 69 -3.78 -30.08 21.87
N THR A 70 -4.54 -28.98 21.79
CA THR A 70 -5.65 -28.73 22.71
C THR A 70 -6.85 -28.06 22.04
N VAL A 71 -7.82 -28.90 21.67
CA VAL A 71 -9.27 -28.63 21.60
C VAL A 71 -9.71 -27.40 20.78
N MET A 72 -10.25 -27.70 19.60
CA MET A 72 -10.91 -26.77 18.67
C MET A 72 -12.00 -25.88 19.30
N SER A 73 -12.07 -24.66 18.76
CA SER A 73 -13.22 -23.73 18.65
C SER A 73 -13.30 -22.60 19.67
N GLU A 74 -12.86 -21.39 19.28
CA GLU A 74 -13.73 -20.23 19.00
C GLU A 74 -12.89 -19.03 18.50
N ILE A 75 -13.39 -18.31 17.48
CA ILE A 75 -12.75 -17.23 16.69
C ILE A 75 -11.88 -17.72 15.51
N SER A 76 -12.55 -18.08 14.40
CA SER A 76 -11.99 -18.35 13.05
C SER A 76 -11.07 -19.58 12.90
N GLY A 77 -11.42 -20.66 13.60
CA GLY A 77 -10.83 -22.00 13.52
C GLY A 77 -11.04 -22.74 12.19
N ARG A 78 -10.50 -22.20 11.09
CA ARG A 78 -10.15 -23.02 9.93
C ARG A 78 -8.62 -23.06 9.79
N PRO A 79 -8.02 -24.23 9.54
CA PRO A 79 -6.72 -24.29 8.89
C PRO A 79 -6.81 -23.40 7.65
N MET A 80 -5.77 -22.65 7.32
CA MET A 80 -5.73 -21.98 6.01
C MET A 80 -6.02 -23.07 4.96
N PRO A 81 -7.14 -23.00 4.20
CA PRO A 81 -7.42 -24.01 3.20
C PRO A 81 -6.21 -24.05 2.29
N GLN A 82 -5.57 -25.21 2.12
CA GLN A 82 -4.55 -25.35 1.09
C GLN A 82 -5.18 -24.80 -0.19
N LEU A 83 -4.64 -23.67 -0.67
CA LEU A 83 -5.20 -22.99 -1.82
C LEU A 83 -5.19 -23.99 -2.96
N ASN A 84 -6.31 -24.06 -3.68
CA ASN A 84 -6.43 -24.98 -4.80
C ASN A 84 -5.19 -24.79 -5.70
N PRO A 85 -4.46 -25.86 -6.07
CA PRO A 85 -3.23 -25.75 -6.87
C PRO A 85 -3.40 -24.90 -8.12
N ARG A 86 -4.58 -24.95 -8.75
CA ARG A 86 -4.92 -24.15 -9.92
C ARG A 86 -5.00 -22.65 -9.62
N VAL A 87 -5.49 -22.26 -8.44
CA VAL A 87 -5.51 -20.86 -8.00
C VAL A 87 -4.08 -20.37 -7.81
N LEU A 88 -3.23 -21.20 -7.21
CA LEU A 88 -1.82 -20.90 -6.99
C LEU A 88 -1.07 -20.71 -8.31
N GLU A 89 -1.28 -21.59 -9.29
CA GLU A 89 -0.72 -21.44 -10.64
C GLU A 89 -1.17 -20.14 -11.33
N VAL A 90 -2.46 -19.81 -11.25
CA VAL A 90 -2.99 -18.57 -11.85
C VAL A 90 -2.33 -17.34 -11.24
N TYR A 91 -2.24 -17.25 -9.92
CA TYR A 91 -1.66 -16.07 -9.26
C TYR A 91 -0.13 -16.01 -9.36
N LYS A 92 0.56 -17.14 -9.52
CA LYS A 92 1.97 -17.17 -9.95
C LYS A 92 2.14 -16.61 -11.37
N GLY A 93 1.22 -16.92 -12.29
CA GLY A 93 1.19 -16.28 -13.61
C GLY A 93 0.94 -14.77 -13.53
N VAL A 94 0.07 -14.32 -12.62
CA VAL A 94 -0.19 -12.90 -12.38
C VAL A 94 1.05 -12.18 -11.85
N LYS A 95 1.80 -12.79 -10.91
CA LYS A 95 3.09 -12.27 -10.44
C LYS A 95 4.03 -11.92 -11.59
N GLU A 96 4.24 -12.85 -12.53
CA GLU A 96 5.12 -12.66 -13.68
C GLU A 96 4.71 -11.48 -14.57
N VAL A 97 3.40 -11.21 -14.66
CA VAL A 97 2.89 -10.04 -15.38
C VAL A 97 3.19 -8.75 -14.61
N LEU A 98 2.94 -8.73 -13.30
CA LEU A 98 3.09 -7.53 -12.46
C LEU A 98 4.56 -7.10 -12.30
N SER A 99 5.50 -8.05 -12.30
CA SER A 99 6.94 -7.81 -12.24
C SER A 99 7.51 -7.18 -13.52
N LYS A 100 6.79 -7.27 -14.65
CA LYS A 100 7.20 -6.72 -15.96
C LYS A 100 6.26 -5.62 -16.47
N TYR A 101 5.17 -5.35 -15.77
CA TYR A 101 4.13 -4.42 -16.18
C TYR A 101 4.67 -2.99 -16.45
N ARG A 102 4.07 -2.32 -17.42
CA ARG A 102 4.38 -0.93 -17.79
C ARG A 102 3.11 -0.13 -18.08
N SER A 103 2.21 -0.69 -18.90
CA SER A 103 0.96 -0.06 -19.30
C SER A 103 -0.08 -1.10 -19.70
N GLY A 104 -1.31 -0.67 -19.99
CA GLY A 104 -2.39 -1.52 -20.45
C GLY A 104 -3.27 -2.09 -19.33
N LYS A 105 -4.20 -2.97 -19.69
CA LYS A 105 -5.16 -3.56 -18.73
C LYS A 105 -4.47 -4.61 -17.85
N LEU A 106 -4.72 -4.54 -16.54
CA LEU A 106 -4.29 -5.58 -15.61
C LEU A 106 -5.11 -6.88 -15.80
N PRO A 107 -4.53 -8.06 -15.50
CA PRO A 107 -5.24 -9.33 -15.58
C PRO A 107 -6.56 -9.31 -14.80
N LYS A 108 -7.63 -9.89 -15.37
CA LYS A 108 -8.95 -9.95 -14.72
C LYS A 108 -8.89 -10.63 -13.35
N ALA A 109 -8.06 -11.67 -13.22
CA ALA A 109 -7.81 -12.35 -11.95
C ALA A 109 -7.27 -11.41 -10.88
N PHE A 110 -6.40 -10.45 -11.23
CA PHE A 110 -5.89 -9.48 -10.26
C PHE A 110 -6.95 -8.45 -9.86
N LYS A 111 -7.78 -8.00 -10.80
CA LYS A 111 -8.82 -6.99 -10.54
C LYS A 111 -9.86 -7.44 -9.52
N ILE A 112 -10.12 -8.75 -9.42
CA ILE A 112 -11.11 -9.30 -8.47
C ILE A 112 -10.55 -9.54 -7.06
N VAL A 113 -9.24 -9.42 -6.86
CA VAL A 113 -8.59 -9.72 -5.56
C VAL A 113 -9.24 -8.96 -4.39
N PRO A 114 -9.59 -7.66 -4.47
CA PRO A 114 -10.24 -6.95 -3.37
C PRO A 114 -11.60 -7.53 -2.94
N ALA A 115 -12.29 -8.26 -3.82
CA ALA A 115 -13.58 -8.87 -3.53
C ALA A 115 -13.46 -10.24 -2.86
N LEU A 116 -12.25 -10.82 -2.80
CA LEU A 116 -12.02 -12.13 -2.20
C LEU A 116 -11.97 -12.03 -0.67
N SER A 117 -12.57 -13.01 0.01
CA SER A 117 -12.51 -13.10 1.48
C SER A 117 -11.08 -13.31 1.99
N ASN A 118 -10.25 -14.02 1.23
CA ASN A 118 -8.85 -14.33 1.53
C ASN A 118 -7.85 -13.50 0.69
N TRP A 119 -8.21 -12.26 0.36
CA TRP A 119 -7.42 -11.38 -0.52
C TRP A 119 -5.95 -11.23 -0.09
N GLU A 120 -5.62 -11.18 1.20
CA GLU A 120 -4.24 -11.05 1.69
C GLU A 120 -3.36 -12.25 1.31
N GLN A 121 -3.91 -13.46 1.36
CA GLN A 121 -3.19 -14.68 0.96
C GLN A 121 -2.95 -14.71 -0.54
N ILE A 122 -3.96 -14.32 -1.31
CA ILE A 122 -3.85 -14.23 -2.77
C ILE A 122 -2.83 -13.16 -3.16
N LEU A 123 -2.85 -12.02 -2.48
CA LEU A 123 -1.90 -10.93 -2.68
C LEU A 123 -0.47 -11.36 -2.34
N TYR A 124 -0.28 -12.14 -1.27
CA TYR A 124 1.03 -12.68 -0.91
C TYR A 124 1.64 -13.55 -2.02
N ILE A 125 0.84 -14.40 -2.68
CA ILE A 125 1.31 -15.23 -3.81
C ILE A 125 1.80 -14.38 -4.99
N THR A 126 1.25 -13.19 -5.16
CA THR A 126 1.64 -12.29 -6.25
C THR A 126 2.96 -11.54 -5.98
N GLU A 127 3.60 -11.76 -4.82
CA GLU A 127 4.89 -11.17 -4.41
C GLU A 127 5.00 -9.66 -4.68
N PRO A 128 4.25 -8.83 -3.92
CA PRO A 128 4.15 -7.38 -4.16
C PRO A 128 5.48 -6.62 -4.16
N GLU A 129 6.49 -7.14 -3.45
CA GLU A 129 7.86 -6.65 -3.43
C GLU A 129 8.51 -6.68 -4.83
N THR A 130 8.13 -7.64 -5.68
CA THR A 130 8.66 -7.80 -7.04
C THR A 130 7.96 -6.94 -8.09
N TRP A 131 6.87 -6.26 -7.71
CA TRP A 131 6.08 -5.50 -8.66
C TRP A 131 6.82 -4.30 -9.22
N THR A 132 6.49 -3.92 -10.45
CA THR A 132 6.95 -2.64 -11.01
C THR A 132 6.25 -1.47 -10.31
N ALA A 133 6.87 -0.29 -10.34
CA ALA A 133 6.24 0.93 -9.81
C ALA A 133 4.89 1.23 -10.51
N ALA A 134 4.81 0.98 -11.82
CA ALA A 134 3.57 1.12 -12.59
C ALA A 134 2.48 0.13 -12.14
N ALA A 135 2.83 -1.12 -11.82
CA ALA A 135 1.89 -2.09 -11.25
C ALA A 135 1.40 -1.66 -9.87
N MET A 136 2.30 -1.15 -9.02
CA MET A 136 1.96 -0.66 -7.68
C MET A 136 0.94 0.49 -7.72
N TYR A 137 1.08 1.41 -8.68
CA TYR A 137 0.10 2.48 -8.90
C TYR A 137 -1.29 1.94 -9.26
N GLN A 138 -1.34 1.05 -10.25
CA GLN A 138 -2.61 0.48 -10.71
C GLN A 138 -3.26 -0.42 -9.65
N ALA A 139 -2.46 -1.18 -8.90
CA ALA A 139 -2.92 -1.91 -7.73
C ALA A 139 -3.50 -0.97 -6.68
N THR A 140 -2.81 0.13 -6.35
CA THR A 140 -3.31 1.11 -5.38
C THR A 140 -4.63 1.73 -5.81
N ARG A 141 -4.83 2.04 -7.11
CA ARG A 141 -6.13 2.48 -7.64
C ARG A 141 -7.24 1.46 -7.42
N ILE A 142 -6.98 0.19 -7.74
CA ILE A 142 -7.97 -0.90 -7.60
C ILE A 142 -8.31 -1.11 -6.12
N PHE A 143 -7.30 -1.23 -5.27
CA PHE A 143 -7.46 -1.56 -3.86
C PHE A 143 -8.07 -0.39 -3.07
N SER A 144 -7.65 0.85 -3.34
CA SER A 144 -8.26 2.04 -2.72
C SER A 144 -9.75 2.18 -3.02
N SER A 145 -10.19 1.81 -4.23
CA SER A 145 -11.59 1.97 -4.64
C SER A 145 -12.47 0.82 -4.14
N ASN A 146 -11.95 -0.40 -4.14
CA ASN A 146 -12.76 -1.60 -3.90
C ASN A 146 -12.68 -2.14 -2.47
N LEU A 147 -11.62 -1.85 -1.71
CA LEU A 147 -11.50 -2.33 -0.33
C LEU A 147 -12.28 -1.46 0.66
N LYS A 148 -12.80 -2.11 1.70
CA LYS A 148 -13.28 -1.42 2.91
C LYS A 148 -12.12 -0.71 3.60
N GLU A 149 -12.39 0.36 4.34
CA GLU A 149 -11.35 1.22 4.95
C GLU A 149 -10.32 0.44 5.77
N ARG A 150 -10.77 -0.48 6.63
CA ARG A 150 -9.88 -1.34 7.43
C ARG A 150 -8.98 -2.24 6.58
N MET A 151 -9.48 -2.74 5.45
CA MET A 151 -8.69 -3.59 4.55
C MET A 151 -7.70 -2.76 3.72
N ALA A 152 -8.13 -1.57 3.25
CA ALA A 152 -7.26 -0.63 2.56
C ALA A 152 -6.10 -0.16 3.47
N GLN A 153 -6.38 0.10 4.75
CA GLN A 153 -5.36 0.41 5.75
C GLN A 153 -4.29 -0.68 5.83
N ARG A 154 -4.70 -1.96 5.83
CA ARG A 154 -3.76 -3.10 5.86
C ARG A 154 -2.92 -3.17 4.59
N PHE A 155 -3.52 -3.01 3.42
CA PHE A 155 -2.79 -2.94 2.14
C PHE A 155 -1.76 -1.79 2.15
N TYR A 156 -2.16 -0.61 2.64
CA TYR A 156 -1.26 0.54 2.74
C TYR A 156 -0.08 0.27 3.68
N ASN A 157 -0.34 -0.30 4.85
CA ASN A 157 0.69 -0.53 5.85
C ASN A 157 1.66 -1.65 5.45
N LEU A 158 1.16 -2.73 4.87
CA LEU A 158 1.91 -3.96 4.64
C LEU A 158 2.54 -4.04 3.24
N VAL A 159 2.05 -3.27 2.27
CA VAL A 159 2.52 -3.33 0.87
C VAL A 159 3.00 -1.98 0.37
N LEU A 160 2.15 -0.95 0.43
CA LEU A 160 2.46 0.34 -0.18
C LEU A 160 3.55 1.09 0.59
N LEU A 161 3.41 1.22 1.91
CA LEU A 161 4.35 1.95 2.76
C LEU A 161 5.77 1.37 2.70
N PRO A 162 6.01 0.06 2.90
CA PRO A 162 7.36 -0.50 2.79
C PRO A 162 7.99 -0.20 1.42
N ARG A 163 7.23 -0.39 0.33
CA ARG A 163 7.72 -0.13 -1.02
C ARG A 163 8.15 1.32 -1.25
N ILE A 164 7.43 2.29 -0.69
CA ILE A 164 7.78 3.71 -0.79
C ILE A 164 9.08 4.00 -0.03
N ARG A 165 9.21 3.44 1.17
CA ARG A 165 10.39 3.63 2.01
C ARG A 165 11.64 3.04 1.35
N ASP A 166 11.51 1.83 0.77
CA ASP A 166 12.59 1.18 0.04
C ASP A 166 13.07 2.03 -1.15
N ASP A 167 12.14 2.55 -1.95
CA ASP A 167 12.46 3.37 -3.13
C ASP A 167 13.16 4.70 -2.74
N ILE A 168 12.71 5.34 -1.66
CA ILE A 168 13.34 6.57 -1.13
C ILE A 168 14.72 6.26 -0.55
N ALA A 169 14.85 5.14 0.18
CA ALA A 169 16.12 4.74 0.78
C ALA A 169 17.19 4.45 -0.28
N GLU A 170 16.80 3.75 -1.36
CA GLU A 170 17.68 3.34 -2.46
C GLU A 170 18.02 4.52 -3.39
N TYR A 171 17.02 5.22 -3.91
CA TYR A 171 17.22 6.22 -4.98
C TYR A 171 17.32 7.66 -4.47
N LYS A 172 17.06 7.89 -3.18
CA LYS A 172 16.99 9.23 -2.56
C LYS A 172 15.97 10.16 -3.25
N ARG A 173 15.01 9.59 -3.99
CA ARG A 173 13.88 10.25 -4.65
C ARG A 173 12.80 9.18 -4.84
N LEU A 174 11.54 9.58 -4.90
CA LEU A 174 10.43 8.64 -5.08
C LEU A 174 10.06 8.51 -6.55
N ASN A 175 9.90 7.29 -7.07
CA ASN A 175 9.42 7.05 -8.42
C ASN A 175 8.06 7.72 -8.68
N PHE A 176 7.89 8.31 -9.87
CA PHE A 176 6.65 8.98 -10.28
C PHE A 176 5.38 8.13 -10.05
N HIS A 177 5.40 6.85 -10.41
CA HIS A 177 4.22 5.99 -10.22
C HIS A 177 3.93 5.73 -8.74
N LEU A 178 4.95 5.64 -7.89
CA LEU A 178 4.77 5.47 -6.44
C LEU A 178 4.24 6.76 -5.80
N TYR A 179 4.70 7.93 -6.27
CA TYR A 179 4.14 9.22 -5.87
C TYR A 179 2.65 9.31 -6.23
N MET A 180 2.27 8.91 -7.45
CA MET A 180 0.87 8.83 -7.86
C MET A 180 0.07 7.79 -7.08
N ALA A 181 0.70 6.69 -6.66
CA ALA A 181 0.07 5.69 -5.82
C ALA A 181 -0.33 6.29 -4.46
N LEU A 182 0.57 7.05 -3.84
CA LEU A 182 0.29 7.78 -2.59
C LEU A 182 -0.84 8.80 -2.75
N LYS A 183 -0.80 9.64 -3.81
CA LYS A 183 -1.88 10.58 -4.10
C LYS A 183 -3.23 9.86 -4.25
N LYS A 184 -3.24 8.71 -4.92
CA LYS A 184 -4.48 7.93 -5.08
C LYS A 184 -4.94 7.27 -3.79
N ALA A 185 -4.03 6.77 -2.96
CA ALA A 185 -4.37 6.17 -1.67
C ALA A 185 -5.12 7.15 -0.74
N LEU A 186 -4.81 8.46 -0.86
CA LEU A 186 -5.43 9.51 -0.06
C LEU A 186 -6.93 9.72 -0.32
N PHE A 187 -7.50 9.11 -1.38
CA PHE A 187 -8.95 9.08 -1.61
C PHE A 187 -9.71 8.30 -0.53
N LYS A 188 -9.01 7.50 0.30
CA LYS A 188 -9.51 7.00 1.59
C LYS A 188 -8.67 7.58 2.73
N PRO A 189 -8.97 8.80 3.22
CA PRO A 189 -8.12 9.49 4.18
C PRO A 189 -7.97 8.72 5.50
N GLY A 190 -9.04 8.12 6.04
CA GLY A 190 -8.96 7.32 7.27
C GLY A 190 -8.02 6.13 7.19
N ALA A 191 -8.01 5.43 6.05
CA ALA A 191 -7.05 4.35 5.78
C ALA A 191 -5.63 4.89 5.53
N TRP A 192 -5.50 6.01 4.83
CA TRP A 192 -4.22 6.63 4.51
C TRP A 192 -3.49 7.10 5.78
N PHE A 193 -4.16 7.82 6.68
CA PHE A 193 -3.53 8.29 7.92
C PHE A 193 -3.07 7.12 8.79
N LYS A 194 -3.93 6.11 9.01
CA LYS A 194 -3.64 4.96 9.87
C LYS A 194 -2.74 3.90 9.21
N GLY A 195 -2.59 3.95 7.89
CA GLY A 195 -1.83 2.96 7.12
C GLY A 195 -0.47 3.48 6.64
N ILE A 196 -0.36 4.79 6.38
CA ILE A 196 0.82 5.47 5.84
C ILE A 196 1.42 6.42 6.88
N LEU A 197 0.73 7.53 7.20
CA LEU A 197 1.34 8.64 7.95
C LEU A 197 1.69 8.27 9.39
N ILE A 198 0.70 7.82 10.18
CA ILE A 198 0.91 7.50 11.60
C ILE A 198 1.96 6.38 11.75
N PRO A 199 1.90 5.25 11.01
CA PRO A 199 2.93 4.23 11.10
C PRO A 199 4.31 4.66 10.60
N LEU A 200 4.40 5.67 9.72
CA LEU A 200 5.68 6.25 9.30
C LEU A 200 6.29 7.05 10.45
N CYS A 201 5.50 7.90 11.12
CA CYS A 201 5.94 8.70 12.26
C CYS A 201 6.27 7.85 13.49
N GLU A 202 5.42 6.87 13.82
CA GLU A 202 5.60 5.98 14.98
C GLU A 202 6.78 5.01 14.82
N SER A 203 7.30 4.81 13.61
CA SER A 203 8.41 3.87 13.42
C SER A 203 9.73 4.34 14.03
N GLY A 204 9.84 5.62 14.40
CA GLY A 204 11.07 6.23 14.93
C GLY A 204 12.24 6.29 13.94
N THR A 205 12.05 5.79 12.72
CA THR A 205 13.07 5.71 11.66
C THR A 205 12.69 6.55 10.44
N CYS A 206 11.65 7.38 10.53
CA CYS A 206 11.25 8.26 9.44
C CYS A 206 12.31 9.34 9.22
N THR A 207 12.85 9.38 8.01
CA THR A 207 13.87 10.35 7.59
C THR A 207 13.23 11.66 7.14
N LEU A 208 14.02 12.74 7.14
CA LEU A 208 13.57 14.04 6.62
C LEU A 208 13.12 13.95 5.16
N ARG A 209 13.80 13.14 4.33
CA ARG A 209 13.42 12.97 2.94
C ARG A 209 12.08 12.27 2.76
N GLU A 210 11.80 11.24 3.57
CA GLU A 210 10.49 10.59 3.60
C GLU A 210 9.40 11.60 4.03
N ALA A 211 9.67 12.39 5.08
CA ALA A 211 8.74 13.39 5.60
C ALA A 211 8.40 14.47 4.57
N ILE A 212 9.40 15.01 3.85
CA ILE A 212 9.17 16.05 2.83
C ILE A 212 8.35 15.48 1.66
N ILE A 213 8.67 14.29 1.18
CA ILE A 213 7.95 13.68 0.05
C ILE A 213 6.49 13.41 0.43
N VAL A 214 6.24 12.78 1.57
CA VAL A 214 4.86 12.50 2.05
C VAL A 214 4.13 13.81 2.39
N GLY A 215 4.81 14.77 2.99
CA GLY A 215 4.28 16.11 3.29
C GLY A 215 3.85 16.85 2.04
N SER A 216 4.60 16.76 0.94
CA SER A 216 4.21 17.38 -0.34
C SER A 216 2.84 16.90 -0.85
N ILE A 217 2.50 15.63 -0.58
CA ILE A 217 1.23 15.02 -1.01
C ILE A 217 0.07 15.57 -0.16
N LEU A 218 0.30 15.76 1.14
CA LEU A 218 -0.66 16.38 2.04
C LEU A 218 -0.97 17.82 1.63
N THR A 219 0.03 18.58 1.21
CA THR A 219 -0.15 19.97 0.75
C THR A 219 -0.90 20.06 -0.58
N LYS A 220 -0.68 19.10 -1.48
CA LYS A 220 -1.27 19.10 -2.84
C LYS A 220 -2.68 18.52 -2.91
N CYS A 221 -3.12 17.77 -1.91
CA CYS A 221 -4.42 17.08 -1.93
C CYS A 221 -5.41 17.72 -0.97
N SER A 222 -6.67 17.85 -1.40
CA SER A 222 -7.75 18.29 -0.52
C SER A 222 -8.21 17.15 0.40
N ILE A 223 -8.08 17.34 1.73
CA ILE A 223 -8.42 16.34 2.74
C ILE A 223 -9.60 16.84 3.59
N PRO A 224 -10.63 16.01 3.85
CA PRO A 224 -11.75 16.42 4.71
C PRO A 224 -11.31 16.79 6.13
N VAL A 225 -11.82 17.93 6.63
CA VAL A 225 -11.42 18.56 7.90
C VAL A 225 -11.42 17.60 9.09
N LEU A 226 -12.44 16.73 9.22
CA LEU A 226 -12.52 15.77 10.32
C LEU A 226 -11.34 14.79 10.34
N HIS A 227 -10.88 14.34 9.17
CA HIS A 227 -9.74 13.43 9.08
C HIS A 227 -8.44 14.17 9.37
N SER A 228 -8.30 15.40 8.85
CA SER A 228 -7.14 16.25 9.13
C SER A 228 -7.02 16.57 10.62
N GLY A 229 -8.13 16.95 11.26
CA GLY A 229 -8.18 17.24 12.69
C GLY A 229 -7.80 16.03 13.55
N ALA A 230 -8.32 14.85 13.20
CA ALA A 230 -7.98 13.61 13.91
C ALA A 230 -6.51 13.18 13.71
N ALA A 231 -5.88 13.55 12.58
CA ALA A 231 -4.48 13.22 12.30
C ALA A 231 -3.49 14.19 12.96
N MET A 232 -3.93 15.40 13.32
CA MET A 232 -3.10 16.40 14.01
C MET A 232 -3.10 16.22 15.53
N LEU A 233 -4.04 15.46 16.08
CA LEU A 233 -4.16 15.13 17.51
C LEU A 233 -3.28 13.93 17.87
#